data_AF-A0A961EL78-F1
#
_entry.id   AF-A0A961EL78-F1
#
_cell.length_a   1.000
_cell.length_b   1.000
_cell.length_c   1.000
_cell.angle_alpha   90.00
_cell.angle_beta   90.00
_cell.angle_gamma   90.00
#
_symmetry.space_group_name_H-M   'P 1'
#
loop_
_entity.id
_entity.type
_entity.pdbx_description
1 polymer ?
#
loop_
_entity_poly.entity_id
_entity_poly.type
_entity_poly.pdbx_seq_one_letter_code
_entity_poly.pdbx_strand_id
1 'polypeptide(L)'
;MSIPVDLERLASVLLDYPEGYLLTASADGAVKAVSVGPVAAEGHLILQPSAGSAANLDVNPKATLLFPPPAPRGFTLLVDGTAEAAVDRIRFTPASAILHRPARHADGQLGPESVSGCENDCRNL
;
A
#
# COMPACT_ATOMS: atom_id res chain seq x y z
N MET A 1 -2.59 -15.37 5.87
CA MET A 1 -1.32 -15.36 6.63
C MET A 1 -0.84 -13.93 6.71
N SER A 2 -0.50 -13.50 7.92
CA SER A 2 0.01 -12.15 8.17
C SER A 2 1.34 -12.28 8.91
N ILE A 3 2.35 -11.55 8.46
CA ILE A 3 3.68 -11.51 9.07
C ILE A 3 3.93 -10.07 9.47
N PRO A 4 4.11 -9.76 10.77
CA PRO A 4 4.48 -8.43 11.21
C PRO A 4 5.78 -7.96 10.56
N VAL A 5 5.83 -6.70 10.16
CA VAL A 5 7.04 -6.02 9.71
C VAL A 5 7.45 -5.05 10.80
N ASP A 6 8.70 -5.18 11.24
CA ASP A 6 9.31 -4.20 12.13
C ASP A 6 9.41 -2.85 11.41
N LEU A 7 8.94 -1.78 12.06
CA LEU A 7 8.96 -0.42 11.49
C LEU A 7 10.38 0.06 11.22
N GLU A 8 11.37 -0.39 11.99
CA GLU A 8 12.79 -0.08 11.73
C GLU A 8 13.28 -0.68 10.41
N ARG A 9 12.64 -1.75 9.94
CA ARG A 9 12.94 -2.43 8.67
C ARG A 9 12.08 -1.97 7.51
N LEU A 10 11.06 -1.14 7.76
CA LEU A 10 10.05 -0.76 6.76
C LEU A 10 10.67 -0.11 5.52
N ALA A 11 11.65 0.77 5.71
CA ALA A 11 12.34 1.44 4.60
C ALA A 11 13.03 0.43 3.66
N SER A 12 13.63 -0.63 4.21
CA SER A 12 14.26 -1.68 3.40
C SER A 12 13.23 -2.57 2.72
N VAL A 13 12.12 -2.90 3.39
CA VAL A 13 11.03 -3.69 2.79
C VAL A 13 10.40 -2.94 1.62
N LEU A 14 10.20 -1.62 1.73
CA LEU A 14 9.62 -0.79 0.67
C LEU A 14 10.41 -0.80 -0.63
N LEU A 15 11.70 -1.15 -0.62
CA LEU A 15 12.50 -1.28 -1.84
C LEU A 15 11.94 -2.37 -2.78
N ASP A 16 11.24 -3.37 -2.24
CA ASP A 16 10.58 -4.42 -3.01
C ASP A 16 9.17 -4.01 -3.51
N TYR A 17 8.68 -2.82 -3.13
CA TYR A 17 7.31 -2.34 -3.36
C TYR A 17 7.32 -0.89 -3.88
N PRO A 18 7.67 -0.66 -5.16
CA PRO A 18 7.90 0.69 -5.68
C PRO A 18 6.63 1.55 -5.81
N GLU A 19 5.46 0.92 -5.95
CA GLU A 19 4.17 1.60 -6.12
C GLU A 19 3.15 1.05 -5.13
N GLY A 20 2.31 1.94 -4.61
CA GLY A 20 1.23 1.59 -3.69
C GLY A 20 0.06 2.56 -3.79
N TYR A 21 -0.83 2.48 -2.81
CA TYR A 21 -2.01 3.31 -2.71
C TYR A 21 -2.11 3.89 -1.31
N LEU A 22 -2.29 5.21 -1.22
CA LEU A 22 -2.73 5.86 0.01
C LEU A 22 -4.25 5.75 0.09
N LEU A 23 -4.71 5.10 1.15
CA LEU A 23 -6.11 4.95 1.50
C LEU A 23 -6.46 5.95 2.61
N THR A 24 -7.39 6.85 2.32
CA THR A 24 -7.95 7.81 3.29
C THR A 24 -9.46 7.72 3.28
N ALA A 25 -10.10 8.04 4.41
CA ALA A 25 -11.56 8.05 4.51
C ALA A 25 -12.07 9.48 4.71
N SER A 26 -13.13 9.85 4.00
CA SER A 26 -13.88 11.07 4.27
C SER A 26 -14.68 10.96 5.59
N ALA A 27 -15.27 12.07 6.02
CA ALA A 27 -16.06 12.14 7.25
C ALA A 27 -17.25 11.16 7.31
N ASP A 28 -17.84 10.86 6.16
CA ASP A 28 -18.94 9.90 5.98
C ASP A 28 -18.46 8.45 5.78
N GLY A 29 -17.15 8.22 5.80
CA GLY A 29 -16.53 6.89 5.69
C GLY A 29 -16.23 6.41 4.28
N ALA A 30 -16.48 7.22 3.24
CA ALA A 30 -16.11 6.84 1.88
C ALA A 30 -14.58 6.80 1.72
N VAL A 31 -14.07 5.65 1.23
CA VAL A 31 -12.63 5.44 1.06
C VAL A 31 -12.17 5.98 -0.29
N LYS A 32 -11.12 6.79 -0.25
CA LYS A 32 -10.33 7.20 -1.41
C LYS A 32 -9.06 6.38 -1.48
N ALA A 33 -8.73 5.87 -2.65
CA ALA A 33 -7.45 5.25 -2.97
C ALA A 33 -6.73 6.07 -4.04
N VAL A 34 -5.49 6.48 -3.78
CA VAL A 34 -4.67 7.26 -4.73
C VAL A 34 -3.30 6.59 -4.85
N SER A 35 -2.82 6.40 -6.09
CA SER A 35 -1.50 5.81 -6.36
C SER A 35 -0.39 6.68 -5.76
N VAL A 36 0.62 6.07 -5.17
CA VAL A 36 1.75 6.74 -4.53
C VAL A 36 3.04 5.93 -4.66
N GLY A 37 4.15 6.64 -4.79
CA GLY A 37 5.52 6.14 -4.61
C GLY A 37 6.15 6.81 -3.38
N PRO A 38 6.05 6.23 -2.17
CA PRO A 38 6.60 6.82 -0.97
C PRO A 38 8.12 6.83 -0.95
N VAL A 39 8.71 7.90 -0.41
CA VAL A 39 10.12 7.95 -0.04
C VAL A 39 10.23 7.88 1.47
N ALA A 40 10.97 6.90 1.99
CA ALA A 40 11.24 6.81 3.43
C ALA A 40 12.25 7.87 3.88
N ALA A 41 11.92 8.62 4.91
CA ALA A 41 12.79 9.64 5.50
C ALA A 41 12.52 9.77 7.01
N GLU A 42 13.56 9.58 7.84
CA GLU A 42 13.49 9.79 9.30
C GLU A 42 12.32 9.08 10.01
N GLY A 43 11.99 7.85 9.60
CA GLY A 43 10.87 7.09 10.17
C GLY A 43 9.48 7.47 9.62
N HIS A 44 9.41 8.40 8.67
CA HIS A 44 8.20 8.77 7.94
C HIS A 44 8.25 8.28 6.51
N LEU A 45 7.07 8.22 5.88
CA LEU A 45 6.92 8.01 4.45
C LEU A 45 6.40 9.30 3.83
N ILE A 46 7.17 9.87 2.91
CA ILE A 46 6.84 11.13 2.24
C ILE A 46 6.19 10.80 0.90
N LEU A 47 5.00 11.36 0.69
CA LEU A 47 4.16 11.15 -0.50
C LEU A 47 3.99 12.48 -1.24
N GLN A 48 3.73 12.39 -2.53
CA GLN A 48 3.31 13.55 -3.33
C GLN A 48 1.96 14.10 -2.81
N PRO A 49 1.70 15.41 -2.98
CA PRO A 49 0.46 16.01 -2.51
C PRO A 49 -0.73 15.48 -3.33
N SER A 50 -1.87 15.31 -2.66
CA SER A 50 -3.13 14.90 -3.29
C SER A 50 -4.27 15.65 -2.65
N ALA A 51 -4.93 16.54 -3.39
CA ALA A 51 -5.98 17.42 -2.86
C ALA A 51 -7.13 16.63 -2.22
N GLY A 52 -7.55 15.54 -2.86
CA GLY A 52 -8.63 14.71 -2.34
C GLY A 52 -8.25 13.91 -1.09
N SER A 53 -6.99 13.47 -0.98
CA SER A 53 -6.51 12.82 0.24
C SER A 53 -6.27 13.84 1.35
N ALA A 54 -5.76 15.03 1.03
CA ALA A 54 -5.58 16.13 1.97
C ALA A 54 -6.90 16.53 2.63
N ALA A 55 -7.96 16.73 1.83
CA ALA A 55 -9.29 17.06 2.35
C ALA A 55 -9.85 15.98 3.29
N ASN A 56 -9.55 14.70 3.04
CA ASN A 56 -9.91 13.61 3.94
C ASN A 56 -9.08 13.66 5.24
N LEU A 57 -7.76 13.90 5.14
CA LEU A 57 -6.83 13.92 6.27
C LEU A 57 -7.08 15.07 7.23
N ASP A 58 -7.57 16.21 6.74
CA ASP A 58 -7.96 17.36 7.59
C ASP A 58 -9.07 16.99 8.59
N VAL A 59 -9.91 16.01 8.25
CA VAL A 59 -11.02 15.56 9.10
C VAL A 59 -10.68 14.26 9.84
N ASN A 60 -9.94 13.36 9.21
CA ASN A 60 -9.53 12.09 9.78
C ASN A 60 -8.08 11.77 9.41
N PRO A 61 -7.12 11.92 10.34
CA PRO A 61 -5.71 11.71 10.03
C PRO A 61 -5.34 10.24 9.84
N LYS A 62 -6.23 9.27 10.13
CA LYS A 62 -5.93 7.84 9.96
C LYS A 62 -5.89 7.46 8.49
N ALA A 63 -4.84 6.74 8.12
CA ALA A 63 -4.65 6.29 6.75
C ALA A 63 -3.93 4.93 6.71
N THR A 64 -4.08 4.26 5.58
CA THR A 64 -3.36 3.02 5.27
C THR A 64 -2.62 3.19 3.96
N LEU A 65 -1.36 2.79 3.91
CA LEU A 65 -0.64 2.55 2.67
C LEU A 65 -0.72 1.07 2.32
N LEU A 66 -1.19 0.78 1.11
CA LEU A 66 -1.29 -0.57 0.56
C LEU A 66 -0.35 -0.70 -0.63
N PHE A 67 0.53 -1.70 -0.59
CA PHE A 67 1.39 -2.02 -1.71
C PHE A 67 1.05 -3.41 -2.24
N PRO A 68 0.58 -3.52 -3.49
CA PRO A 68 0.31 -4.81 -4.12
C PRO A 68 1.55 -5.71 -4.12
N PRO A 69 1.38 -7.05 -4.17
CA PRO A 69 2.51 -7.95 -4.23
C PRO A 69 3.32 -7.74 -5.52
N PRO A 70 4.66 -7.71 -5.47
CA PRO A 70 5.50 -7.52 -6.66
C PRO A 70 5.47 -8.72 -7.62
N ALA A 71 4.94 -9.86 -7.17
CA ALA A 71 4.78 -11.07 -7.96
C ALA A 71 3.42 -11.76 -7.69
N PRO A 72 2.87 -12.51 -8.65
CA PRO A 72 1.67 -13.32 -8.44
C PRO A 72 1.78 -14.19 -7.19
N ARG A 73 0.70 -14.27 -6.39
CA ARG A 73 0.63 -15.02 -5.13
C ARG A 73 1.60 -14.52 -4.03
N GLY A 74 2.27 -13.38 -4.24
CA GLY A 74 3.15 -12.74 -3.26
C GLY A 74 2.41 -12.12 -2.07
N PHE A 75 3.16 -11.41 -1.23
CA PHE A 75 2.62 -10.68 -0.09
C PHE A 75 2.27 -9.25 -0.48
N THR A 76 1.11 -8.77 -0.04
CA THR A 76 0.77 -7.35 0.01
C THR A 76 1.40 -6.75 1.26
N LEU A 77 2.11 -5.64 1.13
CA LEU A 77 2.52 -4.85 2.29
C LEU A 77 1.38 -3.89 2.65
N LEU A 78 0.97 -3.91 3.92
CA LEU A 78 -0.01 -2.99 4.49
C LEU A 78 0.68 -2.23 5.62
N VAL A 79 0.59 -0.90 5.58
CA VAL A 79 1.16 -0.02 6.58
C VAL A 79 0.04 0.89 7.09
N ASP A 80 -0.33 0.74 8.35
CA ASP A 80 -1.34 1.61 8.97
C ASP A 80 -0.65 2.70 9.78
N GLY A 81 -1.27 3.87 9.84
CA GLY A 81 -0.69 5.01 10.54
C GLY A 81 -1.58 6.24 10.50
N THR A 82 -0.94 7.38 10.70
CA THR A 82 -1.55 8.68 10.48
C THR A 82 -0.83 9.43 9.38
N ALA A 83 -1.52 10.38 8.74
CA ALA A 83 -0.90 11.25 7.77
C ALA A 83 -1.36 12.70 7.93
N GLU A 84 -0.45 13.61 7.61
CA GLU A 84 -0.67 15.04 7.63
C GLU A 84 -0.37 15.59 6.24
N ALA A 85 -1.31 16.36 5.69
CA ALA A 85 -1.13 17.02 4.41
C ALA A 85 -0.49 18.40 4.60
N ALA A 86 0.51 18.69 3.78
CA ALA A 86 1.06 20.02 3.58
C ALA A 86 0.86 20.43 2.11
N VAL A 87 1.23 21.67 1.79
CA VAL A 87 1.05 22.23 0.43
C VAL A 87 1.77 21.39 -0.64
N ASP A 88 2.96 20.86 -0.31
CA ASP A 88 3.86 20.23 -1.27
C ASP A 88 4.05 18.73 -1.07
N ARG A 89 3.46 18.13 -0.02
CA ARG A 89 3.64 16.73 0.33
C ARG A 89 2.56 16.23 1.29
N ILE A 90 2.44 14.92 1.42
CA ILE A 90 1.78 14.28 2.56
C ILE A 90 2.86 13.54 3.36
N ARG A 91 2.91 13.78 4.67
CA ARG A 91 3.80 13.07 5.60
C ARG A 91 2.99 11.97 6.28
N PHE A 92 3.36 10.73 6.05
CA PHE A 92 2.76 9.56 6.70
C PHE A 92 3.67 9.06 7.83
N THR A 93 3.07 8.83 9.00
CA THR A 93 3.73 8.28 10.20
C THR A 93 3.22 6.86 10.44
N PRO A 94 4.04 5.84 10.14
CA PRO A 94 3.68 4.44 10.36
C PRO A 94 3.46 4.13 11.84
N ALA A 95 2.40 3.39 12.14
CA ALA A 95 2.09 2.85 13.47
C ALA A 95 2.17 1.31 13.48
N SER A 96 1.90 0.65 12.36
CA SER A 96 2.08 -0.78 12.18
C SER A 96 2.37 -1.12 10.72
N ALA A 97 3.01 -2.26 10.49
CA ALA A 97 3.20 -2.80 9.16
C ALA A 97 3.06 -4.33 9.17
N ILE A 98 2.41 -4.87 8.14
CA ILE A 98 2.28 -6.32 7.95
C ILE A 98 2.48 -6.69 6.49
N LEU A 99 3.06 -7.87 6.27
CA LEU A 99 2.97 -8.58 5.01
C LEU A 99 1.76 -9.52 5.09
N HIS A 100 0.80 -9.35 4.19
CA HIS A 100 -0.39 -10.18 4.13
C HIS A 100 -0.49 -10.95 2.83
N ARG A 101 -0.83 -12.24 2.91
CA ARG A 101 -1.28 -13.02 1.74
C ARG A 101 -2.35 -14.04 2.12
N PRO A 102 -3.26 -14.41 1.20
CA PRO A 102 -4.19 -15.52 1.41
C PRO A 102 -3.46 -16.83 1.75
N ALA A 103 -4.02 -17.65 2.64
CA ALA A 103 -3.41 -18.93 3.03
C ALA A 103 -3.24 -19.89 1.85
N ARG A 104 -4.20 -19.93 0.91
CA ARG A 104 -4.13 -20.71 -0.35
C ARG A 104 -2.97 -20.35 -1.28
N HIS A 105 -2.22 -19.29 -0.99
CA HIS A 105 -1.02 -18.90 -1.72
C HIS A 105 0.27 -19.32 -1.01
N ALA A 106 0.19 -20.14 0.05
CA ALA A 106 1.35 -20.57 0.84
C ALA A 106 2.31 -21.49 0.06
N ASP A 107 1.79 -22.28 -0.86
CA ASP A 107 2.47 -23.42 -1.50
C ASP A 107 3.54 -23.04 -2.55
N GLY A 108 3.84 -21.74 -2.72
CA GLY A 108 4.74 -21.26 -3.77
C GLY A 108 4.14 -21.37 -5.17
N GLN A 109 4.85 -20.86 -6.18
CA GLN A 109 4.39 -20.93 -7.58
C GLN A 109 4.11 -22.39 -7.99
N LEU A 110 2.87 -22.70 -8.37
CA LEU A 110 2.69 -23.73 -9.39
C LEU A 110 3.31 -23.15 -10.67
N GLY A 111 4.26 -23.87 -11.26
CA GLY A 111 4.87 -23.51 -12.54
C GLY A 111 3.81 -23.38 -13.64
N PRO A 112 4.20 -22.94 -14.85
CA PRO A 112 3.27 -22.55 -15.92
C PRO A 112 2.58 -23.74 -16.61
N GLU A 113 1.81 -24.55 -15.86
CA GLU A 113 1.02 -25.67 -16.38
C GLU A 113 -0.44 -25.70 -15.92
N SER A 114 -0.98 -24.58 -15.43
CA SER A 114 -2.43 -24.52 -15.11
C SER A 114 -3.12 -23.23 -15.53
N VAL A 115 -2.78 -22.70 -16.71
CA VAL A 115 -3.64 -21.70 -17.38
C VAL A 115 -4.39 -22.39 -18.52
N SER A 116 -5.44 -23.14 -18.17
CA SER A 116 -6.56 -23.32 -19.10
C SER A 116 -7.44 -22.07 -19.01
N GLY A 117 -7.22 -21.13 -19.93
CA GLY A 117 -8.17 -20.08 -20.29
C GLY A 117 -8.34 -18.93 -19.30
N CYS A 118 -7.66 -17.81 -19.56
CA CYS A 118 -8.27 -16.50 -19.34
C CYS A 118 -8.52 -15.90 -20.73
N GLU A 119 -9.70 -16.20 -21.28
CA GLU A 119 -10.26 -15.55 -22.46
C GLU A 119 -10.87 -14.20 -22.07
N ASN A 120 -10.05 -13.28 -21.52
CA ASN A 120 -10.54 -11.92 -21.32
C ASN A 120 -9.44 -10.87 -21.57
N ASP A 121 -9.81 -9.90 -22.41
CA ASP A 121 -8.96 -8.91 -23.07
C ASP A 121 -8.44 -7.81 -22.13
N CYS A 122 -7.52 -8.15 -21.23
CA CYS A 122 -6.72 -7.13 -20.55
C CYS A 122 -5.55 -6.70 -21.43
N ARG A 123 -5.79 -5.77 -22.37
CA ARG A 123 -4.71 -5.00 -23.03
C ARG A 123 -4.21 -3.90 -22.12
N ASN A 124 -2.89 -3.73 -22.08
CA ASN A 124 -2.21 -2.58 -21.49
C ASN A 124 -2.67 -1.29 -22.17
N LEU A 125 -3.21 -0.34 -21.40
CA LEU A 125 -3.34 1.06 -21.81
C LEU A 125 -1.98 1.74 -21.86
#